data_AF-A0A956EZ12-F1
#
_entry.id   AF-A0A956EZ12-F1
#
_cell.length_a   1.000
_cell.length_b   1.000
_cell.length_c   1.000
_cell.angle_alpha   90.00
_cell.angle_beta   90.00
_cell.angle_gamma   90.00
#
_symmetry.space_group_name_H-M   'P 1'
#
loop_
_entity.id
_entity.type
_entity.pdbx_description
1 polymer ?
#
loop_
_entity_poly.entity_id
_entity_poly.type
_entity_poly.pdbx_seq_one_letter_code
_entity_poly.pdbx_strand_id
1 'polypeptide(L)'
;HGAGSCPVGRVPAGEIEGAVIDQLRAVFRQPEIVAGTSKAARFHADDITEADARAALRELDPLWDELFPAEQARIVALLVERVDIGTEGLNVRLRVDGLSGLAREMLAGSIGEAA
;
A
#
# COMPACT_ATOMS: atom_id res chain seq x y z
N HIS A 1 23.38 2.67 25.03
CA HIS A 1 22.51 2.13 23.97
C HIS A 1 23.12 2.48 22.63
N GLY A 2 23.57 1.49 21.87
CA GLY A 2 24.27 1.70 20.60
C GLY A 2 23.93 0.57 19.64
N ALA A 3 24.29 0.73 18.37
CA ALA A 3 23.96 -0.19 17.28
C ALA A 3 24.32 -1.68 17.55
N GLY A 4 25.23 -1.95 18.50
CA GLY A 4 25.60 -3.31 18.93
C GLY A 4 24.69 -4.00 19.95
N SER A 5 23.66 -3.33 20.47
CA SER A 5 22.69 -3.94 21.42
C SER A 5 21.29 -4.13 20.83
N CYS A 6 21.07 -3.75 19.57
CA CYS A 6 19.82 -4.03 18.88
C CYS A 6 19.90 -5.46 18.31
N PRO A 7 19.04 -6.40 18.72
CA PRO A 7 19.10 -7.78 18.24
C PRO A 7 18.81 -7.91 16.73
N VAL A 8 18.24 -6.87 16.11
CA VAL A 8 17.99 -6.78 14.67
C VAL A 8 19.23 -6.30 13.89
N GLY A 9 20.19 -5.63 14.54
CA GLY A 9 21.36 -5.06 13.86
C GLY A 9 21.02 -3.84 12.96
N ARG A 10 21.88 -3.56 11.98
CA ARG A 10 21.62 -2.52 10.96
C ARG A 10 20.92 -3.18 9.77
N VAL A 11 19.84 -2.58 9.31
CA VAL A 11 19.14 -3.01 8.09
C VAL A 11 19.20 -1.89 7.04
N PRO A 12 19.51 -2.18 5.78
CA PRO A 12 19.46 -1.18 4.71
C PRO A 12 18.05 -0.63 4.53
N ALA A 13 17.91 0.70 4.38
CA ALA A 13 16.61 1.33 4.20
C ALA A 13 15.88 0.80 2.96
N GLY A 14 16.59 0.64 1.84
CA GLY A 14 16.00 0.14 0.59
C GLY A 14 15.43 -1.28 0.69
N GLU A 15 16.02 -2.15 1.53
CA GLU A 15 15.46 -3.50 1.76
C GLU A 15 14.14 -3.43 2.55
N ILE A 16 14.06 -2.54 3.54
CA ILE A 16 12.84 -2.33 4.32
C ILE A 16 11.76 -1.68 3.45
N GLU A 17 12.10 -0.68 2.65
CA GLU A 17 11.18 -0.01 1.73
C GLU A 17 10.55 -1.00 0.76
N GLY A 18 11.37 -1.84 0.12
CA GLY A 18 10.89 -2.91 -0.76
C GLY A 18 9.94 -3.88 -0.04
N ALA A 19 10.34 -4.35 1.15
CA ALA A 19 9.51 -5.26 1.94
C ALA A 19 8.15 -4.66 2.36
N VAL A 20 8.12 -3.37 2.70
CA VAL A 20 6.88 -2.65 3.04
C VAL A 20 5.97 -2.53 1.82
N ILE A 21 6.53 -2.20 0.64
CA ILE A 21 5.78 -2.12 -0.61
C ILE A 21 5.21 -3.49 -0.98
N ASP A 22 6.01 -4.55 -0.91
CA ASP A 22 5.56 -5.91 -1.20
C ASP A 22 4.43 -6.36 -0.26
N GLN A 23 4.52 -6.01 1.02
CA GLN A 23 3.47 -6.28 1.99
C GLN A 23 2.18 -5.51 1.68
N LEU A 24 2.27 -4.24 1.29
CA LEU A 24 1.11 -3.44 0.86
C LEU A 24 0.44 -4.06 -0.37
N ARG A 25 1.23 -4.42 -1.39
CA ARG A 25 0.75 -5.14 -2.58
C ARG A 25 0.10 -6.48 -2.25
N ALA A 26 0.64 -7.21 -1.28
CA ALA A 26 0.04 -8.45 -0.80
C ALA A 26 -1.32 -8.22 -0.12
N VAL A 27 -1.44 -7.17 0.70
CA VAL A 27 -2.71 -6.79 1.35
C VAL A 27 -3.79 -6.47 0.32
N PHE A 28 -3.48 -5.68 -0.71
CA PHE A 28 -4.46 -5.35 -1.75
C PHE A 28 -5.00 -6.58 -2.53
N ARG A 29 -4.25 -7.68 -2.53
CA ARG A 29 -4.64 -8.95 -3.17
C ARG A 29 -5.40 -9.90 -2.24
N GLN A 30 -5.60 -9.55 -0.97
CA GLN A 30 -6.33 -10.38 -0.02
C GLN A 30 -7.82 -10.50 -0.39
N PRO A 31 -8.43 -11.69 -0.25
CA PRO A 31 -9.83 -11.92 -0.60
C PRO A 31 -10.80 -10.93 0.06
N GLU A 32 -10.53 -10.54 1.32
CA GLU A 32 -11.37 -9.61 2.08
C GLU A 32 -11.33 -8.20 1.48
N ILE A 33 -10.16 -7.76 1.01
CA ILE A 33 -9.98 -6.46 0.34
C ILE A 33 -10.63 -6.47 -1.03
N VAL A 34 -10.47 -7.57 -1.78
CA VAL A 34 -11.11 -7.74 -3.10
C VAL A 34 -12.64 -7.72 -2.97
N ALA A 35 -13.20 -8.48 -2.04
CA ALA A 35 -14.63 -8.53 -1.78
C ALA A 35 -15.16 -7.17 -1.29
N GLY A 36 -14.41 -6.50 -0.39
CA GLY A 36 -14.73 -5.16 0.09
C GLY A 36 -14.74 -4.12 -1.04
N THR A 37 -13.71 -4.15 -1.90
CA THR A 37 -13.59 -3.27 -3.07
C THR A 37 -14.72 -3.50 -4.07
N SER A 38 -15.06 -4.75 -4.39
CA SER A 38 -16.18 -5.07 -5.28
C SER A 38 -17.51 -4.54 -4.71
N LYS A 39 -17.75 -4.76 -3.41
CA LYS A 39 -18.94 -4.25 -2.73
C LYS A 39 -19.00 -2.71 -2.75
N ALA A 40 -17.87 -2.04 -2.53
CA ALA A 40 -17.78 -0.59 -2.59
C ALA A 40 -18.00 -0.05 -4.00
N ALA A 41 -17.39 -0.67 -5.01
CA ALA A 41 -17.49 -0.28 -6.41
C ALA A 41 -18.92 -0.37 -6.95
N ARG A 42 -19.71 -1.35 -6.46
CA ARG A 42 -21.13 -1.48 -6.82
C ARG A 42 -22.00 -0.29 -6.43
N PHE A 43 -21.60 0.52 -5.44
CA PHE A 43 -22.32 1.78 -5.17
C PHE A 43 -22.21 2.80 -6.31
N HIS A 44 -21.21 2.65 -7.19
CA HIS A 44 -20.98 3.52 -8.33
C HIS A 44 -21.41 2.86 -9.66
N ALA A 45 -21.31 1.54 -9.78
CA ALA A 45 -21.77 0.78 -10.95
C ALA A 45 -22.13 -0.67 -10.57
N ASP A 46 -23.41 -1.04 -10.71
CA ASP A 46 -23.97 -2.33 -10.24
C ASP A 46 -23.42 -3.57 -10.97
N ASP A 47 -22.85 -3.40 -12.17
CA ASP A 47 -22.33 -4.47 -13.02
C ASP A 47 -20.89 -4.89 -12.67
N ILE A 48 -20.21 -4.18 -11.77
CA ILE A 48 -18.86 -4.53 -11.33
C ILE A 48 -18.87 -5.85 -10.55
N THR A 49 -18.15 -6.85 -11.08
CA THR A 49 -18.00 -8.15 -10.44
C THR A 49 -16.78 -8.18 -9.50
N GLU A 50 -16.71 -9.20 -8.65
CA GLU A 50 -15.51 -9.44 -7.84
C GLU A 50 -14.30 -9.78 -8.70
N ALA A 51 -14.52 -10.41 -9.87
CA ALA A 51 -13.45 -10.70 -10.81
C ALA A 51 -12.86 -9.41 -11.41
N ASP A 52 -13.71 -8.42 -11.73
CA ASP A 52 -13.27 -7.12 -12.22
C ASP A 52 -12.49 -6.36 -11.14
N ALA A 53 -13.00 -6.34 -9.90
CA ALA A 53 -12.30 -5.72 -8.78
C ALA A 53 -10.94 -6.37 -8.52
N ARG A 54 -10.86 -7.71 -8.58
CA ARG A 54 -9.60 -8.46 -8.45
C ARG A 54 -8.63 -8.17 -9.59
N ALA A 55 -9.11 -8.07 -10.82
CA ALA A 55 -8.29 -7.72 -11.96
C ALA A 55 -7.73 -6.29 -11.82
N ALA A 56 -8.58 -5.32 -11.52
CA ALA A 56 -8.17 -3.93 -11.31
C ALA A 56 -7.14 -3.78 -10.16
N LEU A 57 -7.34 -4.48 -9.03
CA LEU A 57 -6.39 -4.47 -7.92
C LEU A 57 -5.04 -5.11 -8.27
N ARG A 58 -4.99 -6.04 -9.24
CA ARG A 58 -3.74 -6.62 -9.75
C ARG A 58 -3.02 -5.69 -10.73
N GLU A 59 -3.76 -4.96 -11.56
CA GLU A 59 -3.19 -3.94 -12.45
C GLU A 59 -2.57 -2.76 -11.69
N LEU A 60 -2.83 -2.64 -10.38
CA LEU A 60 -2.13 -1.68 -9.54
C LEU A 60 -0.63 -2.01 -9.37
N ASP A 61 -0.24 -3.29 -9.41
CA ASP A 61 1.16 -3.72 -9.26
C ASP A 61 2.07 -3.09 -10.35
N PRO A 62 1.80 -3.22 -11.67
CA PRO A 62 2.61 -2.59 -12.71
C PRO A 62 2.50 -1.06 -12.69
N LEU A 63 1.33 -0.48 -12.36
CA LEU A 63 1.20 0.97 -12.24
C LEU A 63 2.08 1.57 -11.15
N TRP A 64 2.29 0.84 -10.06
CA TRP A 64 3.17 1.27 -8.99
C TRP A 64 4.63 1.42 -9.46
N ASP A 65 5.11 0.51 -10.30
CA ASP A 65 6.49 0.53 -10.80
C ASP A 65 6.75 1.72 -11.74
N GLU A 66 5.70 2.27 -12.35
CA GLU A 66 5.76 3.46 -13.19
C GLU A 66 5.71 4.77 -12.38
N LEU A 67 5.39 4.72 -11.08
CA LEU A 67 5.38 5.90 -10.22
C LEU A 67 6.81 6.37 -9.94
N PHE A 68 7.02 7.69 -9.95
CA PHE A 68 8.25 8.28 -9.44
C PHE A 68 8.52 7.83 -7.99
N PRO A 69 9.79 7.61 -7.59
CA PRO A 69 10.12 7.18 -6.22
C PRO A 69 9.53 8.08 -5.12
N ALA A 70 9.45 9.39 -5.38
CA ALA A 70 8.84 10.34 -4.46
C ALA A 70 7.34 10.09 -4.25
N GLU A 71 6.63 9.70 -5.30
CA GLU A 71 5.19 9.41 -5.24
C GLU A 71 4.93 8.07 -4.54
N GLN A 72 5.76 7.06 -4.79
CA GLN A 72 5.70 5.80 -4.04
C GLN A 72 5.88 6.04 -2.53
N ALA A 73 6.88 6.85 -2.14
CA ALA A 73 7.13 7.20 -0.75
C ALA A 73 5.96 7.97 -0.12
N ARG A 74 5.34 8.89 -0.88
CA ARG A 74 4.17 9.64 -0.45
C ARG A 74 2.98 8.73 -0.18
N ILE A 75 2.68 7.82 -1.11
CA ILE A 75 1.57 6.87 -0.95
C ILE A 75 1.84 5.93 0.23
N VAL A 76 3.06 5.42 0.40
CA VAL A 76 3.42 4.61 1.58
C VAL A 76 3.19 5.41 2.87
N ALA A 77 3.58 6.67 2.94
CA ALA A 77 3.37 7.53 4.12
C ALA A 77 1.87 7.81 4.42
N LEU A 78 1.01 7.79 3.39
CA LEU A 78 -0.44 7.90 3.56
C LEU A 78 -1.07 6.60 4.08
N LEU A 79 -0.56 5.45 3.64
CA LEU A 79 -1.15 4.15 3.95
C LEU A 79 -0.59 3.51 5.23
N VAL A 80 0.66 3.77 5.57
CA VAL A 80 1.35 3.12 6.68
C VAL A 80 1.39 4.04 7.90
N GLU A 81 0.93 3.52 9.03
CA GLU A 81 1.01 4.20 10.33
C GLU A 81 2.38 3.98 10.96
N ARG A 82 2.83 2.72 10.98
CA ARG A 82 4.09 2.32 11.59
C ARG A 82 4.59 1.01 11.01
N VAL A 83 5.91 0.87 10.95
CA VAL A 83 6.58 -0.40 10.66
C VAL A 83 7.39 -0.80 11.90
N ASP A 84 7.10 -1.98 12.44
CA ASP A 84 7.85 -2.58 13.55
C ASP A 84 8.75 -3.68 13.01
N ILE A 85 10.05 -3.59 13.29
CA ILE A 85 11.04 -4.58 12.84
C ILE A 85 11.54 -5.34 14.07
N GLY A 86 11.37 -6.65 14.06
CA GLY A 86 11.83 -7.56 15.10
C GLY A 86 12.68 -8.70 14.53
N THR A 87 13.22 -9.54 15.41
CA THR A 87 13.98 -10.73 15.01
C THR A 87 13.13 -11.77 14.28
N GLU A 88 11.82 -11.77 14.55
CA GLU A 88 10.85 -12.69 13.96
C GLU A 88 10.26 -12.17 12.62
N GLY A 89 10.63 -10.95 12.20
CA GLY A 89 10.18 -10.35 10.95
C GLY A 89 9.70 -8.91 11.06
N LEU A 90 8.94 -8.49 10.04
CA LEU A 90 8.45 -7.13 9.84
C LEU A 90 6.93 -7.09 10.01
N ASN A 91 6.44 -6.13 10.79
CA ASN A 91 5.02 -5.89 11.00
C ASN A 91 4.64 -4.49 10.49
N VAL A 92 3.69 -4.41 9.57
CA VAL A 92 3.18 -3.14 9.02
C VAL A 92 1.82 -2.85 9.62
N ARG A 93 1.67 -1.69 10.26
CA ARG A 93 0.38 -1.15 10.70
C ARG A 93 -0.13 -0.17 9.66
N LEU A 94 -1.34 -0.39 9.18
CA LEU A 94 -1.99 0.43 8.17
C LEU A 94 -2.88 1.49 8.81
N ARG A 95 -2.93 2.67 8.19
CA ARG A 95 -3.85 3.75 8.57
C ARG A 95 -5.24 3.42 8.04
N VAL A 96 -6.20 3.30 8.95
CA VAL A 96 -7.61 3.04 8.61
C VAL A 96 -8.16 4.10 7.64
N ASP A 97 -7.78 5.37 7.84
CA ASP A 97 -8.21 6.48 6.98
C ASP A 97 -7.33 6.69 5.75
N GLY A 98 -6.14 6.05 5.70
CA GLY A 98 -5.14 6.28 4.67
C GLY A 98 -5.63 5.92 3.27
N LEU A 99 -6.32 4.78 3.16
CA LEU A 99 -6.90 4.31 1.90
C LEU A 99 -8.02 5.23 1.39
N SER A 100 -8.84 5.74 2.31
CA SER A 100 -9.94 6.68 1.98
C SER A 100 -9.40 8.03 1.52
N GLY A 101 -8.32 8.50 2.12
CA GLY A 101 -7.60 9.70 1.69
C GLY A 101 -7.02 9.54 0.28
N LEU A 102 -6.29 8.44 0.03
CA LEU A 102 -5.71 8.14 -1.28
C LEU A 102 -6.78 8.03 -2.37
N ALA A 103 -7.88 7.33 -2.12
CA ALA A 103 -8.97 7.19 -3.08
C ALA A 103 -9.60 8.55 -3.44
N ARG A 104 -9.71 9.46 -2.47
CA ARG A 104 -10.21 10.82 -2.72
C ARG A 104 -9.27 11.62 -3.62
N GLU A 105 -7.95 11.49 -3.42
CA GLU A 105 -6.95 12.14 -4.28
C GLU A 105 -6.98 11.60 -5.71
N MET A 106 -7.14 10.28 -5.88
CA MET A 106 -7.31 9.64 -7.20
C MET A 106 -8.52 10.22 -7.94
N LEU A 107 -9.66 10.32 -7.26
CA LEU A 107 -10.90 10.86 -7.83
C LEU A 107 -10.82 12.37 -8.11
N ALA A 108 -10.00 13.10 -7.35
CA ALA A 108 -9.74 14.52 -7.56
C ALA A 108 -8.71 14.78 -8.68
N GLY A 109 -8.08 13.75 -9.24
CA GLY A 109 -7.08 13.87 -10.30
C GLY A 109 -5.74 14.46 -9.83
N SER A 110 -5.47 14.48 -8.52
CA SER A 110 -4.31 15.16 -7.95
C SER A 110 -3.06 14.27 -7.81
N ILE A 111 -3.15 12.98 -8.17
CA ILE A 111 -2.01 12.08 -8.17
C ILE A 111 -1.19 12.34 -9.43
N GLY A 112 -0.09 13.08 -9.26
CA GLY A 112 0.85 13.39 -10.34
C GLY A 112 1.12 14.88 -10.60
N GLU A 113 0.43 15.82 -9.93
CA GLU A 113 0.73 17.27 -10.12
C GLU A 113 2.04 17.75 -9.44
N ALA A 114 2.83 16.84 -8.87
CA ALA A 114 4.14 17.17 -8.32
C ALA A 114 5.25 17.00 -9.40
N ALA A 115 5.30 17.95 -10.34
CA ALA A 115 6.52 18.43 -11.02
C ALA A 115 6.24 19.73 -11.79
#